data_AF-A0A4Q7L328-F1
#
_entry.id   AF-A0A4Q7L328-F1
#
_cell.length_a   1.000
_cell.length_b   1.000
_cell.length_c   1.000
_cell.angle_alpha   90.00
_cell.angle_beta   90.00
_cell.angle_gamma   90.00
#
_symmetry.space_group_name_H-M   'P 1'
#
loop_
_entity.id
_entity.type
_entity.pdbx_description
1 polymer ?
#
loop_
_entity_poly.entity_id
_entity_poly.type
_entity_poly.pdbx_seq_one_letter_code
_entity_poly.pdbx_strand_id
1 'polypeptide(L)'
;MEAPARLSEAGWAAAWAYGVRTVIDLRHADECGQDRAPRPAGITTVRVPLDPIGTPFYEHWEKIDNLASPLYFPEMLAEHPEPVVIALRAIATAAPGCVVFHCAGGKDRTGLLALVLLTLAGATSEEIIADYLLTYDRMKQRYDELGFRDQLAAVSEIVAKHNTTIEASLTSTIASLTMPDFLLENGLSDTELAALRTRLTT
;
A
#
# COMPACT_ATOMS: atom_id res chain seq x y z
N MET A 1 5.86 -6.89 11.27
CA MET A 1 4.70 -5.99 11.23
C MET A 1 5.17 -4.59 11.57
N GLU A 2 5.06 -3.66 10.63
CA GLU A 2 5.55 -2.25 10.69
C GLU A 2 4.43 -1.23 10.94
N ALA A 3 3.24 -1.70 11.29
CA ALA A 3 2.11 -0.81 11.53
C ALA A 3 2.47 0.27 12.58
N PRO A 4 2.02 1.54 12.39
CA PRO A 4 2.21 2.64 13.34
C PRO A 4 1.77 2.33 14.77
N ALA A 5 0.94 1.31 14.96
CA ALA A 5 0.62 0.72 16.26
C ALA A 5 1.84 0.35 17.11
N ARG A 6 3.03 0.18 16.53
CA ARG A 6 4.26 -0.13 17.28
C ARG A 6 5.08 1.10 17.69
N LEU A 7 4.71 2.29 17.20
CA LEU A 7 5.41 3.52 17.55
C LEU A 7 5.36 3.75 19.06
N SER A 8 6.51 4.16 19.61
CA SER A 8 6.57 4.71 20.96
C SER A 8 5.97 6.13 20.97
N GLU A 9 5.79 6.70 22.15
CA GLU A 9 5.42 8.13 22.29
C GLU A 9 6.40 9.04 21.53
N ALA A 10 7.70 8.76 21.62
CA ALA A 10 8.72 9.48 20.86
C ALA A 10 8.57 9.32 19.33
N GLY A 11 8.17 8.12 18.86
CA GLY A 11 7.88 7.87 17.45
C GLY A 11 6.68 8.68 16.96
N TRP A 12 5.60 8.73 17.74
CA TRP A 12 4.44 9.57 17.44
C TRP A 12 4.75 11.07 17.50
N ALA A 13 5.57 11.51 18.46
CA ALA A 13 6.04 12.89 18.54
C ALA A 13 6.87 13.27 17.30
N ALA A 14 7.75 12.38 16.84
CA ALA A 14 8.52 12.58 15.61
C ALA A 14 7.61 12.65 14.37
N ALA A 15 6.63 11.75 14.23
CA ALA A 15 5.65 11.79 13.14
C ALA A 15 4.84 13.10 13.14
N TRP A 16 4.39 13.54 14.32
CA TRP A 16 3.67 14.82 14.46
C TRP A 16 4.53 16.02 14.05
N ALA A 17 5.79 16.05 14.51
CA ALA A 17 6.76 17.10 14.19
C ALA A 17 7.12 17.14 12.70
N TYR A 18 7.17 15.98 12.04
CA TYR A 18 7.33 15.87 10.59
C TYR A 18 6.14 16.42 9.80
N GLY A 19 4.98 16.59 10.44
CA GLY A 19 3.78 17.13 9.81
C GLY A 19 2.71 16.06 9.50
N VAL A 20 2.85 14.84 10.02
CA VAL A 20 1.80 13.82 9.88
C VAL A 20 0.52 14.29 10.57
N ARG A 21 -0.58 14.29 9.81
CA ARG A 21 -1.93 14.66 10.28
C ARG A 21 -2.98 13.61 9.99
N THR A 22 -2.71 12.70 9.05
CA THR A 22 -3.63 11.61 8.73
C THR A 22 -2.88 10.28 8.63
N VAL A 23 -3.44 9.24 9.24
CA VAL A 23 -3.01 7.84 9.07
C VAL A 23 -4.12 7.07 8.36
N ILE A 24 -3.79 6.42 7.27
CA ILE A 24 -4.69 5.56 6.50
C ILE A 24 -4.30 4.11 6.80
N ASP A 25 -5.22 3.38 7.42
CA ASP A 25 -5.04 1.98 7.81
C ASP A 25 -5.75 1.07 6.80
N LEU A 26 -4.94 0.33 6.03
CA LEU A 26 -5.38 -0.57 4.95
C LEU A 26 -5.72 -1.98 5.46
N ARG A 27 -5.65 -2.19 6.77
CA ARG A 27 -5.90 -3.48 7.41
C ARG A 27 -7.38 -3.70 7.66
N HIS A 28 -7.76 -4.98 7.70
CA HIS A 28 -9.04 -5.39 8.24
C HIS A 28 -9.07 -5.30 9.77
N ALA A 29 -10.27 -5.34 10.34
CA ALA A 29 -10.49 -5.10 11.76
C ALA A 29 -9.82 -6.18 12.64
N ASP A 30 -9.75 -7.41 12.16
CA ASP A 30 -9.10 -8.57 12.80
C ASP A 30 -7.56 -8.47 12.82
N GLU A 31 -6.96 -7.75 11.87
CA GLU A 31 -5.53 -7.45 11.85
C GLU A 31 -5.15 -6.24 12.75
N CYS A 32 -6.15 -5.53 13.29
CA CYS A 32 -5.94 -4.34 14.10
C CYS A 32 -5.72 -4.69 15.58
N GLY A 33 -4.51 -4.47 16.08
CA GLY A 33 -4.19 -4.51 17.52
C GLY A 33 -4.31 -3.15 18.22
N GLN A 34 -4.09 -3.14 19.53
CA GLN A 34 -3.91 -1.91 20.31
C GLN A 34 -2.56 -1.26 19.96
N ASP A 35 -2.56 0.08 19.89
CA ASP A 35 -1.30 0.81 19.74
C ASP A 35 -0.49 0.73 21.05
N ARG A 36 0.82 0.61 20.91
CA ARG A 36 1.80 0.63 22.01
C ARG A 36 1.75 1.94 22.80
N ALA A 37 1.49 3.04 22.11
CA ALA A 37 1.38 4.38 22.67
C ALA A 37 0.21 5.09 22.00
N PRO A 38 -0.50 5.99 22.72
CA PRO A 38 -1.64 6.70 22.17
C PRO A 38 -1.21 7.58 20.99
N ARG A 39 -2.01 7.59 19.92
CA ARG A 39 -1.81 8.52 18.81
C ARG A 39 -2.07 9.95 19.28
N PRO A 40 -1.31 10.94 18.80
CA PRO A 40 -1.61 12.35 19.06
C PRO A 40 -3.03 12.70 18.64
N ALA A 41 -3.79 13.42 19.47
CA ALA A 41 -5.19 13.74 19.23
C ALA A 41 -5.46 14.51 17.92
N GLY A 42 -4.43 15.22 17.40
CA GLY A 42 -4.52 15.91 16.12
C GLY A 42 -4.25 15.04 14.88
N ILE A 43 -3.95 13.75 15.05
CA ILE A 43 -3.78 12.80 13.93
C ILE A 43 -5.08 12.03 13.72
N THR A 44 -5.72 12.26 12.58
CA THR A 44 -6.92 11.50 12.17
C THR A 44 -6.51 10.11 11.68
N THR A 45 -7.20 9.07 12.13
CA THR A 45 -7.05 7.72 11.55
C THR A 45 -8.27 7.38 10.69
N VAL A 46 -8.04 7.07 9.42
CA VAL A 46 -9.05 6.64 8.47
C VAL A 46 -8.80 5.16 8.15
N ARG A 47 -9.81 4.31 8.35
CA ARG A 47 -9.72 2.87 8.07
C ARG A 47 -10.38 2.57 6.73
N VAL A 48 -9.60 2.02 5.80
CA VAL A 48 -10.02 1.66 4.45
C VAL A 48 -9.38 0.32 4.08
N PRO A 49 -9.93 -0.81 4.57
CA PRO A 49 -9.39 -2.13 4.26
C PRO A 49 -9.29 -2.32 2.75
N LEU A 50 -8.12 -2.74 2.26
CA LEU A 50 -7.85 -2.76 0.82
C LEU A 50 -8.18 -4.11 0.17
N ASP A 51 -8.19 -5.21 0.91
CA ASP A 51 -8.45 -6.53 0.33
C ASP A 51 -9.96 -6.82 0.27
N PRO A 52 -10.48 -7.39 -0.83
CA PRO A 52 -11.91 -7.68 -0.98
C PRO A 52 -12.26 -9.03 -0.32
N ILE A 53 -12.09 -9.14 1.00
CA ILE A 53 -12.35 -10.38 1.77
C ILE A 53 -13.77 -10.90 1.51
N GLY A 54 -13.87 -12.22 1.32
CA GLY A 54 -15.14 -12.91 1.07
C GLY A 54 -15.59 -12.92 -0.39
N THR A 55 -14.74 -12.45 -1.31
CA THR A 55 -14.95 -12.58 -2.76
C THR A 55 -14.21 -13.80 -3.32
N PRO A 56 -14.65 -14.35 -4.47
CA PRO A 56 -13.91 -15.41 -5.17
C PRO A 56 -12.47 -15.01 -5.52
N PHE A 57 -12.24 -13.72 -5.81
CA PHE A 57 -10.91 -13.15 -6.02
C PHE A 57 -10.02 -13.37 -4.80
N TYR A 58 -10.47 -12.94 -3.62
CA TYR A 58 -9.69 -13.06 -2.40
C TYR A 58 -9.40 -14.53 -2.07
N GLU A 59 -10.41 -15.39 -2.14
CA GLU A 59 -10.25 -16.83 -1.88
C GLU A 59 -9.29 -17.53 -2.86
N HIS A 60 -9.17 -17.03 -4.08
CA HIS A 60 -8.23 -17.53 -5.08
C HIS A 60 -6.79 -17.14 -4.74
N TRP A 61 -6.55 -15.84 -4.55
CA TRP A 61 -5.22 -15.31 -4.30
C TRP A 61 -4.68 -15.66 -2.91
N GLU A 62 -5.57 -15.81 -1.93
CA GLU A 62 -5.20 -16.33 -0.61
C GLU A 62 -4.55 -17.72 -0.70
N LYS A 63 -5.08 -18.60 -1.56
CA LYS A 63 -4.54 -19.95 -1.76
C LYS A 63 -3.25 -20.00 -2.56
N ILE A 64 -2.98 -18.98 -3.39
CA ILE A 64 -1.76 -18.90 -4.19
C ILE A 64 -0.57 -18.53 -3.31
N ASP A 65 -0.67 -17.41 -2.61
CA ASP A 65 0.45 -16.87 -1.84
C ASP A 65 0.03 -16.01 -0.64
N ASN A 66 -1.24 -16.10 -0.21
CA ASN A 66 -1.80 -15.27 0.85
C ASN A 66 -1.72 -13.76 0.55
N LEU A 67 -1.82 -13.39 -0.74
CA LEU A 67 -1.67 -12.00 -1.21
C LEU A 67 -0.35 -11.36 -0.74
N ALA A 68 0.71 -12.17 -0.63
CA ALA A 68 2.00 -11.75 -0.09
C ALA A 68 3.05 -11.46 -1.18
N SER A 69 2.61 -11.22 -2.41
CA SER A 69 3.45 -10.84 -3.55
C SER A 69 2.70 -9.90 -4.51
N PRO A 70 3.37 -9.28 -5.50
CA PRO A 70 2.69 -8.42 -6.47
C PRO A 70 1.88 -9.20 -7.53
N LEU A 71 1.85 -10.54 -7.49
CA LEU A 71 1.16 -11.35 -8.51
C LEU A 71 -0.30 -10.95 -8.70
N TYR A 72 -0.99 -10.61 -7.61
CA TYR A 72 -2.42 -10.28 -7.65
C TYR A 72 -2.71 -8.84 -8.08
N PHE A 73 -1.69 -7.99 -8.23
CA PHE A 73 -1.89 -6.55 -8.45
C PHE A 73 -2.64 -6.23 -9.76
N PRO A 74 -2.29 -6.82 -10.93
CA PRO A 74 -3.01 -6.54 -12.17
C PRO A 74 -4.50 -6.89 -12.05
N GLU A 75 -4.80 -8.08 -11.55
CA GLU A 75 -6.17 -8.59 -11.40
C GLU A 75 -6.93 -7.81 -10.32
N MET A 76 -6.28 -7.39 -9.24
CA MET A 76 -6.89 -6.52 -8.23
C MET A 76 -7.37 -5.21 -8.86
N LEU A 77 -6.52 -4.56 -9.67
CA LEU A 77 -6.87 -3.30 -10.30
C LEU A 77 -7.90 -3.47 -11.41
N ALA A 78 -7.95 -4.62 -12.07
CA ALA A 78 -8.92 -4.91 -13.12
C ALA A 78 -10.30 -5.32 -12.59
N GLU A 79 -10.36 -6.17 -11.56
CA GLU A 79 -11.60 -6.79 -11.07
C GLU A 79 -12.16 -6.10 -9.82
N HIS A 80 -11.28 -5.56 -8.97
CA HIS A 80 -11.62 -4.94 -7.70
C HIS A 80 -10.89 -3.60 -7.49
N PRO A 81 -11.00 -2.62 -8.41
CA PRO A 81 -10.36 -1.32 -8.23
C PRO A 81 -10.93 -0.51 -7.07
N GLU A 82 -12.16 -0.80 -6.64
CA GLU A 82 -12.93 -0.01 -5.69
C GLU A 82 -12.22 0.24 -4.35
N PRO A 83 -11.63 -0.75 -3.65
CA PRO A 83 -10.93 -0.52 -2.39
C PRO A 83 -9.69 0.37 -2.55
N VAL A 84 -9.00 0.26 -3.69
CA VAL A 84 -7.86 1.13 -4.03
C VAL A 84 -8.35 2.56 -4.25
N VAL A 85 -9.44 2.77 -4.99
CA VAL A 85 -10.03 4.09 -5.20
C VAL A 85 -10.56 4.70 -3.89
N ILE A 86 -11.16 3.91 -3.00
CA ILE A 86 -11.52 4.37 -1.65
C ILE A 86 -10.28 4.87 -0.89
N ALA A 87 -9.18 4.11 -0.91
CA ALA A 87 -7.96 4.49 -0.21
C ALA A 87 -7.36 5.78 -0.79
N LEU A 88 -7.33 5.92 -2.12
CA LEU A 88 -6.90 7.15 -2.80
C LEU A 88 -7.80 8.34 -2.47
N ARG A 89 -9.12 8.14 -2.41
CA ARG A 89 -10.07 9.17 -1.97
C ARG A 89 -9.80 9.61 -0.53
N ALA A 90 -9.48 8.68 0.36
CA ALA A 90 -9.10 9.00 1.73
C ALA A 90 -7.82 9.85 1.80
N ILE A 91 -6.85 9.62 0.90
CA ILE A 91 -5.67 10.49 0.76
C ILE A 91 -6.07 11.87 0.25
N ALA A 92 -6.86 11.92 -0.83
CA ALA A 92 -7.30 13.16 -1.47
C ALA A 92 -7.99 14.11 -0.47
N THR A 93 -8.90 13.55 0.31
CA THR A 93 -9.79 14.26 1.25
C THR A 93 -9.22 14.41 2.66
N ALA A 94 -8.01 13.90 2.92
CA ALA A 94 -7.34 14.05 4.20
C ALA A 94 -7.21 15.53 4.60
N ALA A 95 -7.03 15.79 5.90
CA ALA A 95 -6.71 17.13 6.37
C ALA A 95 -5.35 17.62 5.79
N PRO A 96 -5.11 18.94 5.69
CA PRO A 96 -3.80 19.46 5.28
C PRO A 96 -2.67 18.90 6.15
N GLY A 97 -1.54 18.56 5.53
CA GLY A 97 -0.39 17.91 6.16
C GLY A 97 -0.07 16.54 5.57
N CYS A 98 0.96 15.89 6.11
CA CYS A 98 1.43 14.60 5.61
C CYS A 98 0.44 13.48 5.95
N VAL A 99 0.29 12.57 4.99
CA VAL A 99 -0.51 11.35 5.10
C VAL A 99 0.44 10.16 5.18
N VAL A 100 0.24 9.29 6.16
CA VAL A 100 0.91 7.99 6.24
C VAL A 100 -0.13 6.92 5.93
N PHE A 101 0.14 6.03 4.98
CA PHE A 101 -0.70 4.85 4.74
C PHE A 101 0.09 3.57 5.04
N HIS A 102 -0.58 2.57 5.60
CA HIS A 102 0.08 1.32 5.97
C HIS A 102 -0.87 0.12 5.93
N CYS A 103 -0.31 -1.07 5.79
CA CYS A 103 -0.97 -2.34 6.10
C CYS A 103 -0.29 -3.01 7.31
N ALA A 104 -0.35 -4.33 7.44
CA ALA A 104 0.35 -5.07 8.49
C ALA A 104 1.87 -5.13 8.22
N GLY A 105 2.26 -5.59 7.02
CA GLY A 105 3.65 -5.76 6.61
C GLY A 105 4.30 -4.49 6.07
N GLY A 106 3.50 -3.55 5.58
CA GLY A 106 3.99 -2.37 4.85
C GLY A 106 4.48 -2.67 3.42
N LYS A 107 4.20 -3.87 2.89
CA LYS A 107 4.73 -4.35 1.61
C LYS A 107 3.66 -4.43 0.51
N ASP A 108 2.70 -5.36 0.61
CA ASP A 108 1.82 -5.67 -0.54
C ASP A 108 0.70 -4.64 -0.72
N ARG A 109 -0.30 -4.57 0.18
CA ARG A 109 -1.36 -3.52 0.12
C ARG A 109 -0.81 -2.09 0.11
N THR A 110 0.24 -1.82 0.90
CA THR A 110 0.93 -0.52 0.89
C THR A 110 1.61 -0.29 -0.45
N GLY A 111 2.32 -1.28 -0.98
CA GLY A 111 3.04 -1.20 -2.25
C GLY A 111 2.12 -1.05 -3.45
N LEU A 112 0.95 -1.70 -3.45
CA LEU A 112 -0.07 -1.51 -4.49
C LEU A 112 -0.57 -0.05 -4.50
N LEU A 113 -0.90 0.51 -3.33
CA LEU A 113 -1.35 1.90 -3.24
C LEU A 113 -0.23 2.89 -3.61
N ALA A 114 1.02 2.61 -3.19
CA ALA A 114 2.19 3.41 -3.55
C ALA A 114 2.46 3.38 -5.06
N LEU A 115 2.40 2.19 -5.68
CA LEU A 115 2.53 2.02 -7.13
C LEU A 115 1.54 2.90 -7.88
N VAL A 116 0.26 2.86 -7.51
CA VAL A 116 -0.78 3.66 -8.18
C VAL A 116 -0.54 5.17 -8.02
N LEU A 117 -0.12 5.62 -6.83
CA LEU A 117 0.22 7.02 -6.56
C LEU A 117 1.44 7.50 -7.35
N LEU A 118 2.49 6.67 -7.40
CA LEU A 118 3.72 6.99 -8.13
C LEU A 118 3.50 7.00 -9.64
N THR A 119 2.70 6.07 -10.17
CA THR A 119 2.27 6.11 -11.59
C THR A 119 1.50 7.39 -11.88
N LEU A 120 0.58 7.82 -11.00
CA LEU A 120 -0.13 9.10 -11.14
C LEU A 120 0.81 10.30 -11.08
N ALA A 121 1.87 10.24 -10.26
CA ALA A 121 2.89 11.28 -10.15
C ALA A 121 3.83 11.35 -11.38
N GLY A 122 3.78 10.35 -12.28
CA GLY A 122 4.63 10.28 -13.46
C GLY A 122 6.04 9.74 -13.18
N ALA A 123 6.23 9.02 -12.07
CA ALA A 123 7.47 8.27 -11.83
C ALA A 123 7.69 7.20 -12.90
N THR A 124 8.95 6.87 -13.20
CA THR A 124 9.25 5.83 -14.19
C THR A 124 8.96 4.44 -13.62
N SER A 125 8.77 3.45 -14.49
CA SER A 125 8.57 2.07 -14.05
C SER A 125 9.73 1.57 -13.18
N GLU A 126 10.96 1.97 -13.51
CA GLU A 126 12.17 1.62 -12.75
C GLU A 126 12.15 2.22 -11.34
N GLU A 127 11.72 3.48 -11.19
CA GLU A 127 11.61 4.15 -9.89
C GLU A 127 10.56 3.47 -9.00
N ILE A 128 9.41 3.11 -9.58
CA ILE A 128 8.32 2.43 -8.88
C ILE A 128 8.73 1.02 -8.43
N ILE A 129 9.40 0.27 -9.31
CA ILE A 129 9.92 -1.07 -8.99
C ILE A 129 10.98 -0.97 -7.90
N ALA A 130 11.89 0.00 -7.99
CA ALA A 130 12.92 0.22 -6.98
C ALA A 130 12.31 0.56 -5.60
N ASP A 131 11.27 1.39 -5.56
CA ASP A 131 10.55 1.72 -4.32
C ASP A 131 9.91 0.48 -3.68
N TYR A 132 9.23 -0.36 -4.48
CA TYR A 132 8.64 -1.60 -3.99
C TYR A 132 9.74 -2.55 -3.45
N LEU A 133 10.82 -2.74 -4.20
CA LEU A 133 11.91 -3.65 -3.84
C LEU A 133 12.67 -3.20 -2.58
N LEU A 134 12.75 -1.90 -2.32
CA LEU A 134 13.39 -1.34 -1.12
C LEU A 134 12.76 -1.86 0.18
N THR A 135 11.50 -2.30 0.15
CA THR A 135 10.84 -2.91 1.30
C THR A 135 11.54 -4.19 1.75
N TYR A 136 12.04 -5.02 0.83
CA TYR A 136 12.74 -6.26 1.20
C TYR A 136 14.01 -5.98 2.00
N ASP A 137 14.77 -4.97 1.59
CA ASP A 137 16.00 -4.56 2.30
C ASP A 137 15.69 -3.95 3.67
N ARG A 138 14.72 -3.01 3.72
CA ARG A 138 14.33 -2.33 4.96
C ARG A 138 13.73 -3.27 5.99
N MET A 139 13.06 -4.32 5.52
CA MET A 139 12.39 -5.29 6.39
C MET A 139 13.24 -6.50 6.74
N LYS A 140 14.41 -6.66 6.11
CA LYS A 140 15.26 -7.84 6.29
C LYS A 140 15.53 -8.18 7.75
N GLN A 141 16.06 -7.22 8.52
CA GLN A 141 16.32 -7.41 9.95
C GLN A 141 15.04 -7.79 10.70
N ARG A 142 13.91 -7.16 10.36
CA ARG A 142 12.65 -7.44 11.05
C ARG A 142 12.11 -8.84 10.74
N TYR A 143 12.28 -9.30 9.51
CA TYR A 143 11.91 -10.66 9.12
C TYR A 143 12.82 -11.69 9.82
N ASP A 144 14.12 -11.42 9.91
CA ASP A 144 15.08 -12.26 10.63
C ASP A 144 14.72 -12.38 12.13
N GLU A 145 14.40 -11.27 12.80
CA GLU A 145 13.94 -11.24 14.20
C GLU A 145 12.67 -12.07 14.45
N LEU A 146 11.80 -12.17 13.44
CA LEU A 146 10.56 -12.91 13.50
C LEU A 146 10.72 -14.38 13.06
N GLY A 147 11.94 -14.78 12.68
CA GLY A 147 12.23 -16.14 12.21
C GLY A 147 11.64 -16.44 10.83
N PHE A 148 11.28 -15.41 10.05
CA PHE A 148 10.84 -15.60 8.68
C PHE A 148 12.03 -15.91 7.78
N ARG A 149 11.80 -16.74 6.76
CA ARG A 149 12.76 -16.91 5.65
C ARG A 149 12.99 -15.56 4.96
N ASP A 150 14.15 -15.40 4.32
CA ASP A 150 14.42 -14.28 3.41
C ASP A 150 13.24 -14.08 2.46
N GLN A 151 12.56 -12.95 2.60
CA GLN A 151 11.29 -12.72 1.91
C GLN A 151 11.49 -12.44 0.44
N LEU A 152 12.64 -11.87 0.04
CA LEU A 152 12.93 -11.65 -1.37
C LEU A 152 13.11 -12.99 -2.08
N ALA A 153 13.90 -13.89 -1.51
CA ALA A 153 14.06 -15.25 -2.01
C ALA A 153 12.71 -15.99 -2.02
N ALA A 154 11.95 -15.88 -0.93
CA ALA A 154 10.68 -16.59 -0.80
C ALA A 154 9.64 -16.17 -1.85
N VAL A 155 9.49 -14.86 -2.06
CA VAL A 155 8.57 -14.32 -3.06
C VAL A 155 9.09 -14.60 -4.47
N SER A 156 10.41 -14.50 -4.70
CA SER A 156 11.02 -14.83 -6.00
C SER A 156 10.73 -16.27 -6.42
N GLU A 157 10.79 -17.22 -5.49
CA GLU A 157 10.41 -18.61 -5.76
C GLU A 157 8.92 -18.78 -6.09
N ILE A 158 8.04 -17.98 -5.47
CA ILE A 158 6.60 -18.00 -5.74
C ILE A 158 6.33 -17.47 -7.14
N VAL A 159 6.76 -16.25 -7.46
CA VAL A 159 6.52 -15.63 -8.77
C VAL A 159 7.12 -16.46 -9.91
N ALA A 160 8.26 -17.13 -9.69
CA ALA A 160 8.88 -18.01 -10.67
C ALA A 160 8.00 -19.22 -11.02
N LYS A 161 7.24 -19.78 -10.07
CA LYS A 161 6.26 -20.85 -10.35
C LYS A 161 5.12 -20.39 -11.27
N HIS A 162 4.89 -19.08 -11.34
CA HIS A 162 3.93 -18.43 -12.22
C HIS A 162 4.59 -17.87 -13.50
N ASN A 163 5.80 -18.31 -13.83
CA ASN A 163 6.56 -17.91 -15.03
C ASN A 163 6.79 -16.40 -15.14
N THR A 164 6.99 -15.72 -14.00
CA THR A 164 7.24 -14.28 -13.94
C THR A 164 8.28 -13.93 -12.88
N THR A 165 8.62 -12.65 -12.75
CA THR A 165 9.44 -12.09 -11.67
C THR A 165 8.65 -11.01 -10.92
N ILE A 166 9.18 -10.54 -9.79
CA ILE A 166 8.60 -9.39 -9.07
C ILE A 166 8.53 -8.17 -9.99
N GLU A 167 9.64 -7.87 -10.67
CA GLU A 167 9.78 -6.74 -11.59
C GLU A 167 8.86 -6.87 -12.80
N ALA A 168 8.75 -8.07 -13.38
CA ALA A 168 7.86 -8.31 -14.52
C ALA A 168 6.38 -8.17 -14.13
N SER A 169 5.99 -8.67 -12.95
CA SER A 169 4.63 -8.51 -12.41
C SER A 169 4.29 -7.03 -12.14
N LEU A 170 5.20 -6.28 -11.52
CA LEU A 170 5.04 -4.84 -11.31
C LEU A 170 5.00 -4.07 -12.63
N THR A 171 5.89 -4.38 -13.58
CA THR A 171 5.93 -3.76 -14.92
C THR A 171 4.59 -3.97 -15.64
N SER A 172 4.05 -5.20 -15.61
CA SER A 172 2.75 -5.51 -16.19
C SER A 172 1.62 -4.72 -15.53
N THR A 173 1.67 -4.57 -14.20
CA THR A 173 0.71 -3.76 -13.44
C THR A 173 0.76 -2.30 -13.90
N ILE A 174 1.95 -1.70 -13.96
CA ILE A 174 2.14 -0.30 -14.36
C ILE A 174 1.68 -0.07 -15.80
N ALA A 175 2.04 -0.98 -16.72
CA ALA A 175 1.65 -0.87 -18.12
C ALA A 175 0.14 -0.97 -18.36
N SER A 176 -0.61 -1.59 -17.44
CA SER A 176 -2.08 -1.68 -17.51
C SER A 176 -2.80 -0.39 -17.06
N LEU A 177 -2.11 0.52 -16.37
CA LEU A 177 -2.70 1.73 -15.81
C LEU A 177 -2.68 2.90 -16.80
N THR A 178 -3.81 3.17 -17.43
CA THR A 178 -4.00 4.39 -18.23
C THR A 178 -4.32 5.57 -17.32
N MET A 179 -3.31 6.32 -16.85
CA MET A 179 -3.51 7.46 -15.96
C MET A 179 -3.78 8.77 -16.72
N PRO A 180 -4.69 9.66 -16.25
CA PRO A 180 -5.50 9.52 -15.04
C PRO A 180 -6.83 8.76 -15.24
N ASP A 181 -7.15 8.32 -16.47
CA ASP A 181 -8.45 7.77 -16.86
C ASP A 181 -8.87 6.59 -15.99
N PHE A 182 -7.95 5.68 -15.66
CA PHE A 182 -8.19 4.56 -14.74
C PHE A 182 -8.83 5.01 -13.42
N LEU A 183 -8.40 6.14 -12.85
CA LEU A 183 -8.95 6.62 -11.58
C LEU A 183 -10.35 7.21 -11.77
N LEU A 184 -10.55 7.96 -12.84
CA LEU A 184 -11.83 8.61 -13.14
C LEU A 184 -12.91 7.58 -13.49
N GLU A 185 -12.58 6.62 -14.34
CA GLU A 185 -13.46 5.52 -14.75
C GLU A 185 -13.87 4.64 -13.57
N ASN A 186 -13.00 4.50 -12.56
CA ASN A 186 -13.27 3.73 -11.34
C ASN A 186 -13.83 4.59 -10.18
N GLY A 187 -14.29 5.81 -10.46
CA GLY A 187 -15.14 6.58 -9.56
C GLY A 187 -14.43 7.64 -8.72
N LEU A 188 -13.16 7.94 -8.98
CA LEU A 188 -12.52 9.14 -8.43
C LEU A 188 -13.05 10.38 -9.17
N SER A 189 -13.47 11.42 -8.45
CA SER A 189 -13.92 12.66 -9.08
C SER A 189 -12.75 13.54 -9.55
N ASP A 190 -12.99 14.45 -10.49
CA ASP A 190 -11.99 15.44 -10.92
C ASP A 190 -11.43 16.27 -9.76
N THR A 191 -12.27 16.59 -8.77
CA THR A 191 -11.85 17.37 -7.59
C THR A 191 -10.91 16.56 -6.70
N GLU A 192 -11.20 15.27 -6.49
CA GLU A 192 -10.33 14.36 -5.73
C GLU A 192 -9.01 14.10 -6.47
N LEU A 193 -9.06 13.93 -7.80
CA LEU A 193 -7.87 13.78 -8.64
C LEU A 193 -6.96 15.02 -8.56
N ALA A 194 -7.54 16.22 -8.64
CA ALA A 194 -6.79 17.46 -8.50
C ALA A 194 -6.14 17.57 -7.11
N ALA A 195 -6.88 17.22 -6.04
CA ALA A 195 -6.34 17.21 -4.68
C ALA A 195 -5.19 16.20 -4.50
N LEU A 196 -5.28 15.00 -5.10
CA LEU A 196 -4.17 14.04 -5.11
C LEU A 196 -2.92 14.60 -5.80
N ARG A 197 -3.08 15.19 -6.98
CA ARG A 197 -1.95 15.77 -7.72
C ARG A 197 -1.26 16.88 -6.92
N THR A 198 -2.03 17.75 -6.27
CA THR A 198 -1.45 18.77 -5.37
C THR A 198 -0.65 18.11 -4.26
N ARG A 199 -1.19 17.09 -3.59
CA ARG A 199 -0.49 16.38 -2.51
C ARG A 199 0.79 15.67 -2.93
N LEU A 200 0.92 15.27 -4.19
CA LEU A 200 2.10 14.57 -4.71
C LEU A 200 3.24 15.51 -5.13
N THR A 201 2.96 16.80 -5.26
CA THR A 201 3.91 17.80 -5.80
C THR A 201 4.34 18.86 -4.79
N THR A 202 3.76 18.84 -3.59
CA THR A 202 4.03 19.76 -2.47
C THR A 202 4.59 19.02 -1.27
#